data_AF-A0A9D1VV58-F1
#
_entry.id   AF-A0A9D1VV58-F1
#
_cell.length_a   1.000
_cell.length_b   1.000
_cell.length_c   1.000
_cell.angle_alpha   90.00
_cell.angle_beta   90.00
_cell.angle_gamma   90.00
#
_symmetry.space_group_name_H-M   'P 1'
#
loop_
_entity.id
_entity.type
_entity.pdbx_description
1 polymer ?
#
loop_
_entity_poly.entity_id
_entity_poly.type
_entity_poly.pdbx_seq_one_letter_code
_entity_poly.pdbx_strand_id
1 'polypeptide(L)'
;MPTTYAHYKFGKEVISALPRPLQSAIENNRELFDIGVHGPDILFYYHPLKKNPVTAQGYALHDRQADEFFLHAAETIKNAEDPASARAYIYGVICHFALDSECHPYIEKMIHTSGISHSEIEMEFDRLLLKEDYINPVRYLGTKHIHPSRENGAVIAPFYESLTPELAEKALKGMIFYHKMLLAPGNVKRRIIFGGMKIAGQYDSMHGMVMSLEPNPACRDYCQLLKRLYSGAVPLAAGLIMQYQKVLFEDAELPERFRRTFGEGDSWESLRL
;
A
#
# COMPACT_ATOMS: atom_id res chain seq x y z
N MET A 1 -3.99 -3.14 6.97
CA MET A 1 -3.74 -3.88 5.71
C MET A 1 -4.34 -3.00 4.68
N PRO A 2 -3.52 -2.16 4.06
CA PRO A 2 -4.03 -0.93 3.51
C PRO A 2 -4.88 -1.15 2.28
N THR A 3 -5.69 -0.15 2.04
CA THR A 3 -6.62 -0.03 0.93
C THR A 3 -5.94 -0.13 -0.42
N THR A 4 -6.26 -1.20 -1.15
CA THR A 4 -5.67 -1.51 -2.45
C THR A 4 -6.04 -0.50 -3.54
N TYR A 5 -7.26 0.07 -3.52
CA TYR A 5 -7.66 1.01 -4.58
C TYR A 5 -7.10 2.41 -4.37
N ALA A 6 -7.06 2.90 -3.13
CA ALA A 6 -6.51 4.20 -2.78
C ALA A 6 -5.07 4.34 -3.27
N HIS A 7 -4.20 3.37 -2.95
CA HIS A 7 -2.83 3.34 -3.43
C HIS A 7 -2.71 3.27 -4.96
N TYR A 8 -3.52 2.41 -5.60
CA TYR A 8 -3.50 2.28 -7.05
C TYR A 8 -3.91 3.57 -7.76
N LYS A 9 -5.00 4.20 -7.29
CA LYS A 9 -5.46 5.50 -7.80
C LYS A 9 -4.40 6.58 -7.54
N PHE A 10 -3.84 6.60 -6.32
CA PHE A 10 -2.81 7.55 -5.91
C PHE A 10 -1.60 7.51 -6.84
N GLY A 11 -1.07 6.32 -7.11
CA GLY A 11 0.05 6.15 -8.04
C GLY A 11 -0.24 6.71 -9.44
N LYS A 12 -1.47 6.54 -9.95
CA LYS A 12 -1.87 7.13 -11.25
C LYS A 12 -1.89 8.65 -11.24
N GLU A 13 -2.38 9.25 -10.16
CA GLU A 13 -2.40 10.70 -10.00
C GLU A 13 -0.98 11.26 -9.83
N VAL A 14 -0.11 10.56 -9.09
CA VAL A 14 1.32 10.91 -8.96
C VAL A 14 2.03 10.84 -10.31
N ILE A 15 1.83 9.78 -11.11
CA ILE A 15 2.38 9.71 -12.47
C ILE A 15 1.98 10.96 -13.27
N SER A 16 0.71 11.36 -13.20
CA SER A 16 0.20 12.53 -13.93
C SER A 16 0.86 13.85 -13.48
N ALA A 17 1.34 13.92 -12.25
CA ALA A 17 2.05 15.07 -11.69
C ALA A 17 3.57 15.09 -11.99
N LEU A 18 4.14 13.99 -12.48
CA LEU A 18 5.58 13.90 -12.79
C LEU A 18 5.94 14.57 -14.13
N PRO A 19 7.19 15.00 -14.33
CA PRO A 19 7.70 15.37 -15.65
C PRO A 19 7.57 14.24 -16.68
N ARG A 20 7.28 14.59 -17.95
CA ARG A 20 7.07 13.61 -19.04
C ARG A 20 8.12 12.50 -19.15
N PRO A 21 9.45 12.76 -19.01
CA PRO A 21 10.44 11.69 -19.07
C PRO A 21 10.25 10.61 -18.00
N LEU A 22 9.86 11.02 -16.78
CA LEU A 22 9.56 10.09 -15.69
C LEU A 22 8.26 9.33 -15.93
N GLN A 23 7.23 10.00 -16.45
CA GLN A 23 5.99 9.34 -16.86
C GLN A 23 6.30 8.21 -17.85
N SER A 24 7.02 8.51 -18.93
CA SER A 24 7.39 7.50 -19.94
C SER A 24 8.22 6.36 -19.36
N ALA A 25 9.17 6.65 -18.47
CA ALA A 25 9.99 5.63 -17.81
C ALA A 25 9.15 4.67 -16.95
N ILE A 26 8.16 5.21 -16.22
CA ILE A 26 7.23 4.42 -15.41
C ILE A 26 6.29 3.61 -16.31
N GLU A 27 5.69 4.22 -17.34
CA GLU A 27 4.74 3.52 -18.22
C GLU A 27 5.40 2.35 -18.99
N ASN A 28 6.69 2.45 -19.33
CA ASN A 28 7.44 1.34 -19.94
C ASN A 28 7.61 0.13 -19.01
N ASN A 29 7.48 0.32 -17.70
CA ASN A 29 7.61 -0.73 -16.67
C ASN A 29 6.40 -0.70 -15.74
N ARG A 30 5.22 -0.43 -16.32
CA ARG A 30 4.01 -0.07 -15.59
C ARG A 30 3.61 -1.09 -14.54
N GLU A 31 3.76 -2.36 -14.88
CA GLU A 31 3.41 -3.49 -14.01
C GLU A 31 4.17 -3.47 -12.68
N LEU A 32 5.48 -3.17 -12.71
CA LEU A 32 6.30 -3.11 -11.50
C LEU A 32 5.99 -1.88 -10.66
N PHE A 33 5.70 -0.74 -11.27
CA PHE A 33 5.21 0.43 -10.56
C PHE A 33 3.88 0.12 -9.87
N ASP A 34 2.93 -0.46 -10.60
CA ASP A 34 1.60 -0.83 -10.11
C ASP A 34 1.63 -1.92 -9.02
N ILE A 35 2.68 -2.75 -8.96
CA ILE A 35 2.96 -3.61 -7.79
C ILE A 35 3.58 -2.78 -6.65
N GLY A 36 4.52 -1.89 -6.97
CA GLY A 36 5.23 -1.05 -6.01
C GLY A 36 4.34 -0.10 -5.22
N VAL A 37 3.20 0.34 -5.76
CA VAL A 37 2.23 1.18 -5.01
C VAL A 37 1.64 0.48 -3.77
N HIS A 38 1.81 -0.83 -3.62
CA HIS A 38 1.46 -1.58 -2.40
C HIS A 38 2.64 -1.78 -1.45
N GLY A 39 3.81 -1.23 -1.78
CA GLY A 39 4.99 -1.23 -0.92
C GLY A 39 5.33 -2.59 -0.29
N PRO A 40 5.75 -2.61 0.99
CA PRO A 40 6.01 -3.83 1.74
C PRO A 40 4.74 -4.65 2.08
N ASP A 41 3.52 -4.14 1.86
CA ASP A 41 2.30 -4.88 2.24
C ASP A 41 2.10 -6.17 1.47
N ILE A 42 2.69 -6.27 0.28
CA ILE A 42 2.67 -7.51 -0.49
C ILE A 42 3.15 -8.69 0.36
N LEU A 43 4.08 -8.45 1.29
CA LEU A 43 4.65 -9.46 2.19
C LEU A 43 3.62 -10.01 3.19
N PHE A 44 2.62 -9.21 3.59
CA PHE A 44 1.55 -9.65 4.50
C PHE A 44 0.70 -10.78 3.90
N TYR A 45 0.70 -10.93 2.58
CA TYR A 45 -0.09 -11.95 1.89
C TYR A 45 0.64 -13.28 1.69
N TYR A 46 1.90 -13.40 2.14
CA TYR A 46 2.58 -14.69 2.18
C TYR A 46 2.16 -15.49 3.43
N HIS A 47 1.23 -16.43 3.25
CA HIS A 47 0.67 -17.27 4.33
C HIS A 47 0.22 -16.47 5.57
N PRO A 48 -0.69 -15.47 5.44
CA PRO A 48 -1.09 -14.54 6.50
C PRO A 48 -1.61 -15.21 7.79
N LEU A 49 -2.13 -16.43 7.70
CA LEU A 49 -2.66 -17.17 8.85
C LEU A 49 -1.57 -17.91 9.65
N LYS A 50 -0.30 -17.81 9.26
CA LYS A 50 0.83 -18.45 9.92
C LYS A 50 1.94 -17.43 10.16
N LYS A 51 2.51 -17.42 11.37
CA LYS A 51 3.75 -16.68 11.63
C LYS A 51 4.84 -17.20 10.70
N ASN A 52 5.50 -16.29 10.00
CA ASN A 52 6.58 -16.63 9.09
C ASN A 52 7.53 -15.42 8.92
N PRO A 53 8.78 -15.63 8.49
CA PRO A 53 9.75 -14.54 8.36
C PRO A 53 9.34 -13.43 7.38
N VAL A 54 8.62 -13.77 6.31
CA VAL A 54 8.20 -12.81 5.27
C VAL A 54 7.19 -11.81 5.84
N THR A 55 6.17 -12.29 6.56
CA THR A 55 5.19 -11.40 7.20
C THR A 55 5.81 -10.58 8.33
N ALA A 56 6.73 -11.17 9.11
CA ALA A 56 7.44 -10.46 10.18
C ALA A 56 8.30 -9.30 9.64
N GLN A 57 8.94 -9.49 8.49
CA GLN A 57 9.68 -8.44 7.81
C GLN A 57 8.77 -7.28 7.36
N GLY A 58 7.58 -7.58 6.83
CA GLY A 58 6.58 -6.57 6.49
C GLY A 58 6.25 -5.67 7.69
N TYR A 59 6.01 -6.26 8.87
CA TYR A 59 5.74 -5.48 10.09
C TYR A 59 6.95 -4.67 10.53
N ALA A 60 8.15 -5.27 10.54
CA ALA A 60 9.37 -4.58 10.95
C ALA A 60 9.70 -3.36 10.07
N LEU A 61 9.37 -3.41 8.78
CA LEU A 61 9.54 -2.25 7.87
C LEU A 61 8.56 -1.11 8.19
N HIS A 62 7.37 -1.41 8.70
CA HIS A 62 6.40 -0.39 9.08
C HIS A 62 6.74 0.32 10.39
N ASP A 63 7.45 -0.35 11.30
CA ASP A 63 7.82 0.18 12.62
C ASP A 63 9.13 0.99 12.61
N ARG A 64 9.95 0.86 11.55
CA ARG A 64 11.25 1.54 11.43
C ARG A 64 11.17 2.76 10.54
N GLN A 65 12.16 3.64 10.69
CA GLN A 65 12.37 4.73 9.74
C GLN A 65 12.63 4.14 8.35
N ALA A 66 12.01 4.72 7.32
CA ALA A 66 12.08 4.18 5.96
C ALA A 66 13.42 4.46 5.26
N ASP A 67 14.28 5.30 5.86
CA ASP A 67 15.56 5.70 5.29
C ASP A 67 16.52 4.52 5.09
N GLU A 68 16.59 3.59 6.05
CA GLU A 68 17.36 2.35 5.90
C GLU A 68 16.91 1.56 4.66
N PHE A 69 15.60 1.43 4.46
CA PHE A 69 15.03 0.74 3.30
C PHE A 69 15.35 1.46 1.99
N PHE A 70 15.20 2.78 1.94
CA PHE A 70 15.45 3.56 0.73
C PHE A 70 16.95 3.68 0.41
N LEU A 71 17.85 3.67 1.39
CA LEU A 71 19.30 3.55 1.14
C LEU A 71 19.65 2.20 0.52
N HIS A 72 19.11 1.10 1.09
CA HIS A 72 19.28 -0.24 0.53
C HIS A 72 18.70 -0.34 -0.88
N ALA A 73 17.55 0.27 -1.13
CA ALA A 73 16.90 0.32 -2.43
C ALA A 73 17.75 1.04 -3.48
N ALA A 74 18.45 2.12 -3.12
CA ALA A 74 19.34 2.83 -4.03
C ALA A 74 20.51 1.95 -4.48
N GLU A 75 21.15 1.25 -3.53
CA GLU A 75 22.22 0.27 -3.84
C GLU A 75 21.68 -0.91 -4.65
N THR A 76 20.47 -1.39 -4.34
CA THR A 76 19.81 -2.44 -5.11
C THR A 76 19.62 -2.05 -6.57
N ILE A 77 19.14 -0.83 -6.84
CA ILE A 77 18.94 -0.32 -8.20
C ILE A 77 20.25 -0.17 -8.95
N LYS A 78 21.30 0.31 -8.27
CA LYS A 78 22.64 0.48 -8.85
C LYS A 78 23.25 -0.84 -9.31
N ASN A 79 22.98 -1.92 -8.58
CA ASN A 79 23.50 -3.26 -8.86
C ASN A 79 22.53 -4.16 -9.67
N ALA A 80 21.35 -3.65 -10.05
CA ALA A 80 20.35 -4.43 -10.76
C ALA A 80 20.75 -4.72 -12.22
N GLU A 81 20.44 -5.91 -12.71
CA GLU A 81 20.57 -6.25 -14.14
C GLU A 81 19.64 -5.41 -15.02
N ASP A 82 18.44 -5.12 -14.51
CA ASP A 82 17.48 -4.18 -15.10
C ASP A 82 17.16 -3.02 -14.14
N PRO A 83 17.98 -1.96 -14.13
CA PRO A 83 17.74 -0.79 -13.30
C PRO A 83 16.45 -0.05 -13.66
N ALA A 84 15.91 -0.18 -14.88
CA ALA A 84 14.70 0.54 -15.27
C ALA A 84 13.47 -0.06 -14.59
N SER A 85 13.36 -1.39 -14.61
CA SER A 85 12.35 -2.15 -13.86
C SER A 85 12.44 -1.90 -12.35
N ALA A 86 13.65 -1.98 -11.78
CA ALA A 86 13.87 -1.73 -10.36
C ALA A 86 13.48 -0.30 -9.94
N ARG A 87 13.76 0.70 -10.80
CA ARG A 87 13.32 2.09 -10.56
C ARG A 87 11.80 2.25 -10.62
N ALA A 88 11.12 1.59 -11.56
CA ALA A 88 9.66 1.66 -11.62
C ALA A 88 9.02 1.09 -10.34
N TYR A 89 9.54 -0.03 -9.85
CA TYR A 89 9.11 -0.61 -8.58
C TYR A 89 9.29 0.38 -7.41
N ILE A 90 10.51 0.91 -7.21
CA ILE A 90 10.76 1.82 -6.07
C ILE A 90 9.94 3.11 -6.16
N TYR A 91 9.67 3.64 -7.36
CA TYR A 91 8.81 4.81 -7.50
C TYR A 91 7.37 4.52 -7.05
N GLY A 92 6.88 3.31 -7.30
CA GLY A 92 5.63 2.83 -6.70
C GLY A 92 5.71 2.80 -5.17
N VAL A 93 6.80 2.26 -4.61
CA VAL A 93 6.99 2.18 -3.14
C VAL A 93 7.10 3.57 -2.50
N ILE A 94 7.68 4.55 -3.19
CA ILE A 94 7.68 5.95 -2.75
C ILE A 94 6.25 6.51 -2.71
N CYS A 95 5.40 6.17 -3.68
CA CYS A 95 3.99 6.55 -3.64
C CYS A 95 3.27 5.94 -2.44
N HIS A 96 3.51 4.66 -2.18
CA HIS A 96 2.98 3.96 -1.02
C HIS A 96 3.41 4.66 0.30
N PHE A 97 4.72 4.82 0.50
CA PHE A 97 5.30 5.51 1.66
C PHE A 97 4.72 6.91 1.86
N ALA A 98 4.62 7.70 0.79
CA ALA A 98 4.14 9.07 0.88
C ALA A 98 2.68 9.14 1.34
N LEU A 99 1.83 8.22 0.89
CA LEU A 99 0.43 8.18 1.30
C LEU A 99 0.30 7.67 2.74
N ASP A 100 0.98 6.59 3.09
CA ASP A 100 0.90 5.96 4.40
C ASP A 100 1.43 6.87 5.51
N SER A 101 2.60 7.48 5.28
CA SER A 101 3.21 8.42 6.24
C SER A 101 2.42 9.73 6.42
N GLU A 102 1.43 10.02 5.56
CA GLU A 102 0.48 11.13 5.75
C GLU A 102 -0.82 10.66 6.40
N CYS A 103 -1.28 9.43 6.13
CA CYS A 103 -2.58 8.94 6.57
C CYS A 103 -2.53 8.17 7.90
N HIS A 104 -1.57 7.28 8.10
CA HIS A 104 -1.54 6.37 9.25
C HIS A 104 -1.55 7.06 10.62
N PRO A 105 -0.85 8.18 10.85
CA PRO A 105 -0.97 8.91 12.12
C PRO A 105 -2.41 9.35 12.41
N TYR A 106 -3.17 9.75 11.39
CA TYR A 106 -4.57 10.13 11.55
C TYR A 106 -5.49 8.93 11.69
N ILE A 107 -5.24 7.85 10.94
CA ILE A 107 -5.99 6.60 11.06
C ILE A 107 -5.84 6.05 12.49
N GLU A 108 -4.64 6.07 13.06
CA GLU A 108 -4.41 5.64 14.44
C GLU A 108 -5.21 6.49 15.44
N LYS A 109 -5.17 7.81 15.27
CA LYS A 109 -5.98 8.73 16.08
C LYS A 109 -7.48 8.44 15.94
N MET A 110 -7.97 8.13 14.74
CA MET A 110 -9.37 7.80 14.47
C MET A 110 -9.79 6.50 15.15
N ILE A 111 -8.95 5.46 15.10
CA ILE A 111 -9.17 4.18 15.78
C ILE A 111 -9.35 4.42 17.27
N HIS A 112 -8.40 5.10 17.90
CA HIS A 112 -8.43 5.37 19.34
C HIS A 112 -9.60 6.27 19.76
N THR A 113 -10.04 7.19 18.89
CA THR A 113 -11.14 8.12 19.20
C THR A 113 -12.52 7.48 19.02
N SER A 114 -12.68 6.59 18.04
CA SER A 114 -14.00 6.06 17.65
C SER A 114 -14.23 4.59 17.97
N GLY A 115 -13.17 3.80 18.17
CA GLY A 115 -13.23 2.34 18.25
C GLY A 115 -13.48 1.65 16.91
N ILE A 116 -13.53 2.38 15.79
CA ILE A 116 -13.65 1.79 14.45
C ILE A 116 -12.32 1.15 14.07
N SER A 117 -12.36 -0.07 13.52
CA SER A 117 -11.13 -0.78 13.16
C SER A 117 -10.38 -0.08 12.03
N HIS A 118 -9.05 -0.21 12.04
CA HIS A 118 -8.17 0.24 10.96
C HIS A 118 -8.70 -0.19 9.58
N SER A 119 -9.01 -1.49 9.42
CA SER A 119 -9.49 -2.05 8.16
C SER A 119 -10.82 -1.45 7.68
N GLU A 120 -11.68 -1.02 8.60
CA GLU A 120 -12.96 -0.41 8.24
C GLU A 120 -12.80 1.05 7.81
N ILE A 121 -11.95 1.83 8.50
CA ILE A 121 -11.63 3.22 8.10
C ILE A 121 -11.04 3.24 6.70
N GLU A 122 -10.05 2.38 6.47
CA GLU A 122 -9.43 2.19 5.17
C GLU A 122 -10.48 1.79 4.12
N MET A 123 -11.23 0.69 4.34
CA MET A 123 -12.28 0.24 3.42
C MET A 123 -13.28 1.34 3.04
N GLU A 124 -13.71 2.18 3.99
CA GLU A 124 -14.61 3.29 3.73
C GLU A 124 -13.95 4.41 2.89
N PHE A 125 -12.65 4.62 3.05
CA PHE A 125 -11.88 5.51 2.17
C PHE A 125 -11.79 4.95 0.74
N ASP A 126 -11.52 3.65 0.57
CA ASP A 126 -11.58 2.98 -0.75
C ASP A 126 -12.97 3.10 -1.38
N ARG A 127 -14.03 2.92 -0.59
CA ARG A 127 -15.41 3.10 -1.03
C ARG A 127 -15.63 4.51 -1.56
N LEU A 128 -15.18 5.54 -0.84
CA LEU A 128 -15.33 6.93 -1.27
C LEU A 128 -14.69 7.12 -2.66
N LEU A 129 -13.43 6.72 -2.81
CA LEU A 129 -12.68 6.89 -4.06
C LEU A 129 -13.31 6.11 -5.23
N LEU A 130 -13.72 4.86 -5.00
CA LEU A 130 -14.40 4.03 -6.00
C LEU A 130 -15.71 4.67 -6.45
N LYS A 131 -16.49 5.23 -5.51
CA LYS A 131 -17.76 5.91 -5.81
C LYS A 131 -17.56 7.18 -6.64
N GLU A 132 -16.52 7.95 -6.35
CA GLU A 132 -16.17 9.14 -7.13
C GLU A 132 -15.76 8.80 -8.57
N ASP A 133 -15.14 7.63 -8.77
CA ASP A 133 -14.79 7.11 -10.09
C ASP A 133 -15.93 6.33 -10.77
N TYR A 134 -17.14 6.40 -10.21
CA TYR A 134 -18.34 5.71 -10.72
C TYR A 134 -18.21 4.18 -10.77
N ILE A 135 -17.34 3.60 -9.95
CA ILE A 135 -17.13 2.16 -9.83
C ILE A 135 -17.98 1.62 -8.67
N ASN A 136 -18.56 0.43 -8.85
CA ASN A 136 -19.29 -0.25 -7.77
C ASN A 136 -18.29 -0.84 -6.74
N PRO A 137 -18.24 -0.32 -5.49
CA PRO A 137 -17.22 -0.75 -4.53
C PRO A 137 -17.36 -2.22 -4.15
N VAL A 138 -18.60 -2.69 -4.02
CA VAL A 138 -18.94 -4.05 -3.56
C VAL A 138 -18.53 -5.14 -4.55
N ARG A 139 -18.31 -4.77 -5.81
CA ARG A 139 -17.96 -5.69 -6.91
C ARG A 139 -16.54 -5.49 -7.44
N TYR A 140 -15.84 -4.47 -6.97
CA TYR A 140 -14.51 -4.16 -7.45
C TYR A 140 -13.48 -5.14 -6.87
N LEU A 141 -12.59 -5.63 -7.71
CA LEU A 141 -11.45 -6.45 -7.28
C LEU A 141 -10.21 -5.56 -7.33
N GLY A 142 -9.69 -5.19 -6.16
CA GLY A 142 -8.58 -4.25 -6.00
C GLY A 142 -7.25 -4.70 -6.59
N THR A 143 -7.07 -5.99 -6.89
CA THR A 143 -5.78 -6.56 -7.29
C THR A 143 -5.70 -6.89 -8.78
N LYS A 144 -6.54 -6.29 -9.63
CA LYS A 144 -6.59 -6.64 -11.06
C LYS A 144 -5.32 -6.26 -11.83
N HIS A 145 -4.60 -5.24 -11.36
CA HIS A 145 -3.35 -4.76 -11.94
C HIS A 145 -2.11 -5.52 -11.50
N ILE A 146 -2.24 -6.46 -10.55
CA ILE A 146 -1.13 -7.26 -10.05
C ILE A 146 -0.97 -8.49 -10.94
N HIS A 147 0.19 -8.63 -11.57
CA HIS A 147 0.55 -9.81 -12.36
C HIS A 147 1.73 -10.54 -11.70
N PRO A 148 1.48 -11.62 -10.96
CA PRO A 148 2.54 -12.41 -10.35
C PRO A 148 3.30 -13.18 -11.43
N SER A 149 4.61 -12.97 -11.48
CA SER A 149 5.54 -13.69 -12.35
C SER A 149 6.87 -13.87 -11.62
N ARG A 150 7.67 -14.83 -12.08
CA ARG A 150 9.02 -15.02 -11.51
C ARG A 150 9.94 -13.86 -11.88
N GLU A 151 9.72 -13.27 -13.05
CA GLU A 151 10.40 -12.09 -13.56
C GLU A 151 10.17 -10.87 -12.64
N ASN A 152 8.91 -10.57 -12.29
CA ASN A 152 8.62 -9.51 -11.32
C ASN A 152 9.17 -9.85 -9.94
N GLY A 153 9.05 -11.11 -9.53
CA GLY A 153 9.65 -11.59 -8.29
C GLY A 153 11.17 -11.35 -8.24
N ALA A 154 11.88 -11.51 -9.36
CA ALA A 154 13.32 -11.30 -9.45
C ALA A 154 13.73 -9.83 -9.33
N VAL A 155 12.88 -8.90 -9.80
CA VAL A 155 13.09 -7.46 -9.60
C VAL A 155 12.79 -7.03 -8.17
N ILE A 156 11.73 -7.59 -7.56
CA ILE A 156 11.24 -7.17 -6.24
C ILE A 156 12.09 -7.75 -5.11
N ALA A 157 12.48 -9.02 -5.21
CA ALA A 157 13.14 -9.76 -4.14
C ALA A 157 14.39 -9.05 -3.55
N PRO A 158 15.30 -8.47 -4.35
CA PRO A 158 16.50 -7.80 -3.83
C PRO A 158 16.25 -6.60 -2.91
N PHE A 159 15.07 -5.97 -2.98
CA PHE A 159 14.71 -4.85 -2.10
C PHE A 159 14.46 -5.30 -0.65
N TYR A 160 14.28 -6.60 -0.42
CA TYR A 160 13.91 -7.16 0.88
C TYR A 160 14.96 -8.17 1.33
N GLU A 161 15.37 -8.06 2.59
CA GLU A 161 16.26 -9.02 3.26
C GLU A 161 15.73 -10.45 3.15
N SER A 162 16.54 -11.36 2.60
CA SER A 162 16.27 -12.80 2.52
C SER A 162 14.97 -13.19 1.78
N LEU A 163 14.39 -12.31 0.96
CA LEU A 163 13.26 -12.64 0.10
C LEU A 163 13.76 -13.29 -1.20
N THR A 164 13.18 -14.42 -1.60
CA THR A 164 13.48 -15.02 -2.91
C THR A 164 12.44 -14.61 -3.96
N PRO A 165 12.77 -14.66 -5.26
CA PRO A 165 11.80 -14.37 -6.33
C PRO A 165 10.53 -15.20 -6.23
N GLU A 166 10.65 -16.48 -5.86
CA GLU A 166 9.52 -17.40 -5.69
C GLU A 166 8.65 -17.03 -4.48
N LEU A 167 9.24 -16.50 -3.41
CA LEU A 167 8.49 -16.01 -2.26
C LEU A 167 7.73 -14.72 -2.59
N ALA A 168 8.37 -13.78 -3.30
CA ALA A 168 7.72 -12.58 -3.79
C ALA A 168 6.53 -12.92 -4.72
N GLU A 169 6.73 -13.82 -5.70
CA GLU A 169 5.65 -14.29 -6.58
C GLU A 169 4.50 -14.93 -5.78
N LYS A 170 4.81 -15.77 -4.79
CA LYS A 170 3.80 -16.39 -3.91
C LYS A 170 3.04 -15.35 -3.08
N ALA A 171 3.71 -14.31 -2.61
CA ALA A 171 3.09 -13.22 -1.87
C ALA A 171 2.08 -12.46 -2.74
N LEU A 172 2.46 -12.12 -3.98
CA LEU A 172 1.56 -11.50 -4.97
C LEU A 172 0.37 -12.40 -5.34
N LYS A 173 0.60 -13.71 -5.53
CA LYS A 173 -0.49 -14.69 -5.73
C LYS A 173 -1.42 -14.76 -4.52
N GLY A 174 -0.84 -14.72 -3.32
CA GLY A 174 -1.57 -14.62 -2.06
C GLY A 174 -2.48 -13.40 -2.03
N MET A 175 -1.94 -12.23 -2.39
CA MET A 175 -2.70 -10.98 -2.40
C MET A 175 -3.94 -11.09 -3.28
N ILE A 176 -3.81 -11.60 -4.49
CA ILE A 176 -4.94 -11.84 -5.40
C ILE A 176 -5.91 -12.87 -4.82
N PHE A 177 -5.40 -13.98 -4.26
CA PHE A 177 -6.22 -15.05 -3.71
C PHE A 177 -7.10 -14.55 -2.55
N TYR A 178 -6.50 -13.89 -1.55
CA TYR A 178 -7.22 -13.40 -0.37
C TYR A 178 -8.23 -12.30 -0.75
N HIS A 179 -7.88 -11.39 -1.67
CA HIS A 179 -8.85 -10.40 -2.18
C HIS A 179 -10.04 -11.06 -2.91
N LYS A 180 -9.80 -12.08 -3.75
CA LYS A 180 -10.89 -12.84 -4.37
C LYS A 180 -11.74 -13.58 -3.35
N MET A 181 -11.13 -14.11 -2.29
CA MET A 181 -11.89 -14.72 -1.19
C MET A 181 -12.77 -13.70 -0.47
N LEU A 182 -12.23 -12.53 -0.14
CA LEU A 182 -12.96 -11.47 0.59
C LEU A 182 -13.98 -10.72 -0.27
N LEU A 183 -13.85 -10.76 -1.61
CA LEU A 183 -14.84 -10.19 -2.54
C LEU A 183 -16.18 -10.92 -2.43
N ALA A 184 -17.11 -10.34 -1.67
CA ALA A 184 -18.39 -10.96 -1.32
C ALA A 184 -19.58 -10.05 -1.67
N PRO A 185 -19.94 -9.90 -2.95
CA PRO A 185 -21.06 -9.04 -3.34
C PRO A 185 -22.44 -9.57 -2.93
N GLY A 186 -22.56 -10.88 -2.67
CA GLY A 186 -23.82 -11.53 -2.29
C GLY A 186 -23.87 -11.94 -0.82
N ASN A 187 -25.09 -12.05 -0.29
CA ASN A 187 -25.35 -12.35 1.12
C ASN A 187 -24.86 -13.73 1.57
N VAL A 188 -24.89 -14.74 0.69
CA VAL A 188 -24.49 -16.12 1.02
C VAL A 188 -23.00 -16.17 1.37
N LYS A 189 -22.14 -15.65 0.49
CA LYS A 189 -20.68 -15.64 0.70
C LYS A 189 -20.30 -14.80 1.93
N ARG A 190 -20.95 -13.66 2.15
CA ARG A 190 -20.75 -12.83 3.35
C ARG A 190 -21.04 -13.59 4.64
N ARG A 191 -22.18 -14.30 4.71
CA ARG A 191 -22.53 -15.10 5.90
C ARG A 191 -21.49 -16.16 6.21
N ILE A 192 -20.97 -16.84 5.18
CA ILE A 192 -19.91 -17.85 5.34
C ILE A 192 -18.63 -17.21 5.88
N ILE A 193 -18.17 -16.11 5.26
CA ILE A 193 -16.93 -15.42 5.67
C ILE A 193 -17.05 -14.89 7.10
N PHE A 194 -18.11 -14.13 7.39
CA PHE A 194 -18.33 -13.55 8.71
C PHE A 194 -18.56 -14.61 9.78
N GLY A 195 -19.24 -15.72 9.46
CA GLY A 195 -19.36 -16.86 10.35
C GLY A 195 -18.01 -17.48 10.68
N GLY A 196 -17.16 -17.70 9.66
CA GLY A 196 -15.79 -18.20 9.85
C GLY A 196 -14.93 -17.26 10.70
N MET A 197 -14.99 -15.94 10.45
CA MET A 197 -14.29 -14.94 11.26
C MET A 197 -14.73 -14.94 12.73
N LYS A 198 -16.03 -15.10 13.00
CA LYS A 198 -16.56 -15.20 14.37
C LYS A 198 -16.08 -16.46 15.09
N ILE A 199 -16.11 -17.61 14.42
CA ILE A 199 -15.60 -18.88 14.97
C ILE A 199 -14.11 -18.79 15.30
N ALA A 200 -13.34 -18.10 14.45
CA ALA A 200 -11.92 -17.86 14.67
C ALA A 200 -11.60 -16.76 15.70
N GLY A 201 -12.61 -16.05 16.22
CA GLY A 201 -12.43 -14.91 17.13
C GLY A 201 -11.73 -13.70 16.49
N GLN A 202 -11.84 -13.54 15.17
CA GLN A 202 -11.17 -12.48 14.40
C GLN A 202 -12.15 -11.50 13.74
N TYR A 203 -13.44 -11.54 14.12
CA TYR A 203 -14.46 -10.72 13.46
C TYR A 203 -14.18 -9.22 13.63
N ASP A 204 -13.93 -8.76 14.86
CA ASP A 204 -13.77 -7.33 15.17
C ASP A 204 -12.54 -6.70 14.51
N SER A 205 -11.50 -7.50 14.22
CA SER A 205 -10.28 -7.04 13.55
C SER A 205 -10.34 -7.15 12.02
N MET A 206 -11.07 -8.14 11.48
CA MET A 206 -10.98 -8.52 10.06
C MET A 206 -12.24 -8.19 9.24
N HIS A 207 -13.38 -7.89 9.86
CA HIS A 207 -14.63 -7.67 9.14
C HIS A 207 -14.56 -6.52 8.12
N GLY A 208 -13.78 -5.46 8.40
CA GLY A 208 -13.57 -4.31 7.52
C GLY A 208 -12.80 -4.66 6.24
N MET A 209 -12.15 -5.82 6.16
CA MET A 209 -11.55 -6.28 4.90
C MET A 209 -12.59 -6.74 3.86
N VAL A 210 -13.84 -6.95 4.25
CA VAL A 210 -14.94 -7.22 3.33
C VAL A 210 -15.72 -5.94 3.13
N MET A 211 -15.55 -5.30 1.96
CA MET A 211 -16.28 -4.10 1.54
C MET A 211 -17.74 -4.15 2.03
N SER A 212 -18.18 -3.20 2.86
CA SER A 212 -19.54 -3.11 3.40
C SER A 212 -20.59 -3.08 2.27
N LEU A 213 -21.89 -3.25 2.53
CA LEU A 213 -22.90 -3.01 1.48
C LEU A 213 -23.21 -1.52 1.40
N GLU A 214 -23.50 -0.94 2.56
CA GLU A 214 -23.76 0.47 2.76
C GLU A 214 -22.56 1.16 3.42
N PRO A 215 -22.33 2.46 3.16
CA PRO A 215 -21.28 3.21 3.84
C PRO A 215 -21.52 3.28 5.35
N ASN A 216 -20.45 3.36 6.13
CA ASN A 216 -20.53 3.67 7.55
C ASN A 216 -20.61 5.21 7.73
N PRO A 217 -21.75 5.76 8.22
CA PRO A 217 -21.89 7.20 8.40
C PRO A 217 -20.86 7.81 9.36
N ALA A 218 -20.36 7.03 10.32
CA ALA A 218 -19.34 7.49 11.27
C ALA A 218 -17.98 7.76 10.61
N CYS A 219 -17.69 7.13 9.48
CA CYS A 219 -16.46 7.34 8.73
C CYS A 219 -16.52 8.55 7.78
N ARG A 220 -17.66 9.27 7.68
CA ARG A 220 -17.84 10.35 6.69
C ARG A 220 -16.77 11.43 6.82
N ASP A 221 -16.61 12.00 8.00
CA ASP A 221 -15.68 13.11 8.23
C ASP A 221 -14.22 12.64 8.15
N TYR A 222 -13.96 11.41 8.61
CA TYR A 222 -12.66 10.75 8.46
C TYR A 222 -12.27 10.59 7.00
N CYS A 223 -13.18 10.11 6.14
CA CYS A 223 -12.91 9.98 4.71
C CYS A 223 -12.64 11.34 4.07
N GLN A 224 -13.29 12.42 4.52
CA GLN A 224 -13.00 13.78 4.02
C GLN A 224 -11.62 14.28 4.45
N LEU A 225 -11.19 13.97 5.68
CA LEU A 225 -9.83 14.28 6.14
C LEU A 225 -8.78 13.49 5.36
N LEU A 226 -8.96 12.16 5.24
CA LEU A 226 -8.09 11.30 4.45
C LEU A 226 -8.01 11.75 2.99
N LYS A 227 -9.12 12.20 2.40
CA LYS A 227 -9.11 12.77 1.04
C LYS A 227 -8.24 14.03 0.93
N ARG A 228 -8.26 14.92 1.93
CA ARG A 228 -7.39 16.11 1.94
C ARG A 228 -5.91 15.72 2.06
N LEU A 229 -5.60 14.78 2.94
CA LEU A 229 -4.24 14.25 3.12
C LEU A 229 -3.75 13.59 1.82
N TYR A 230 -4.57 12.73 1.22
CA TYR A 230 -4.34 12.11 -0.08
C TYR A 230 -4.02 13.16 -1.17
N SER A 231 -4.85 14.19 -1.33
CA SER A 231 -4.61 15.23 -2.34
C SER A 231 -3.32 16.03 -2.07
N GLY A 232 -3.00 16.29 -0.80
CA GLY A 232 -1.75 16.93 -0.40
C GLY A 232 -0.51 16.04 -0.62
N ALA A 233 -0.68 14.72 -0.51
CA ALA A 233 0.39 13.74 -0.68
C ALA A 233 0.81 13.56 -2.15
N VAL A 234 -0.04 13.88 -3.13
CA VAL A 234 0.29 13.74 -4.56
C VAL A 234 1.53 14.57 -4.97
N PRO A 235 1.57 15.90 -4.78
CA PRO A 235 2.75 16.69 -5.12
C PRO A 235 3.96 16.35 -4.24
N LEU A 236 3.74 15.92 -3.00
CA LEU A 236 4.79 15.42 -2.12
C LEU A 236 5.45 14.17 -2.71
N ALA A 237 4.68 13.15 -3.08
CA ALA A 237 5.19 11.90 -3.65
C ALA A 237 5.94 12.16 -4.96
N ALA A 238 5.38 13.00 -5.84
CA ALA A 238 6.06 13.41 -7.07
C ALA A 238 7.41 14.09 -6.79
N GLY A 239 7.45 14.99 -5.79
CA GLY A 239 8.68 15.64 -5.32
C GLY A 239 9.70 14.64 -4.76
N LEU A 240 9.25 13.66 -3.96
CA LEU A 240 10.12 12.61 -3.42
C LEU A 240 10.71 11.72 -4.52
N ILE A 241 9.94 11.34 -5.54
CA ILE A 241 10.45 10.61 -6.71
C ILE A 241 11.56 11.42 -7.40
N MET A 242 11.35 12.71 -7.63
CA MET A 242 12.34 13.58 -8.27
C MET A 242 13.60 13.77 -7.41
N GLN A 243 13.46 13.90 -6.08
CA GLN A 243 14.60 13.98 -5.18
C GLN A 243 15.35 12.65 -5.13
N TYR A 244 14.63 11.53 -5.10
CA TYR A 244 15.21 10.20 -5.11
C TYR A 244 15.98 9.90 -6.41
N GLN A 245 15.56 10.46 -7.56
CA GLN A 245 16.40 10.42 -8.77
C GLN A 245 17.79 11.03 -8.55
N LYS A 246 17.88 12.14 -7.81
CA LYS A 246 19.18 12.76 -7.52
C LYS A 246 20.03 11.87 -6.63
N VAL A 247 19.42 11.13 -5.71
CA VAL A 247 20.13 10.10 -4.92
C VAL A 247 20.69 9.03 -5.86
N LEU A 248 19.91 8.57 -6.84
CA LEU A 248 20.31 7.52 -7.77
C LEU A 248 21.38 7.93 -8.80
N PHE A 249 21.42 9.20 -9.19
CA PHE A 249 22.20 9.65 -10.36
C PHE A 249 23.17 10.81 -10.10
N GLU A 250 23.03 11.51 -8.98
CA GLU A 250 23.77 12.74 -8.67
C GLU A 250 24.46 12.67 -7.29
N ASP A 251 24.55 11.48 -6.68
CA ASP A 251 25.11 11.24 -5.34
C ASP A 251 24.51 12.17 -4.25
N ALA A 252 23.25 12.58 -4.42
CA ALA A 252 22.57 13.45 -3.45
C ALA A 252 22.21 12.70 -2.17
N GLU A 253 22.12 13.44 -1.06
CA GLU A 253 21.64 12.88 0.22
C GLU A 253 20.17 12.46 0.14
N LEU A 254 19.83 11.40 0.88
CA LEU A 254 18.46 10.94 0.98
C LEU A 254 17.58 12.01 1.66
N PRO A 255 16.39 12.32 1.11
CA PRO A 255 15.48 13.28 1.71
C PRO A 255 15.15 12.96 3.17
N GLU A 256 15.22 13.96 4.06
CA GLU A 256 14.88 13.82 5.49
C GLU A 256 13.47 13.23 5.69
N ARG A 257 12.57 13.45 4.72
CA ARG A 257 11.22 12.91 4.73
C ARG A 257 11.18 11.39 4.89
N PHE A 258 12.18 10.65 4.41
CA PHE A 258 12.29 9.20 4.55
C PHE A 258 12.65 8.74 5.98
N ARG A 259 12.99 9.65 6.91
CA ARG A 259 13.13 9.33 8.34
C ARG A 259 11.80 9.10 9.07
N ARG A 260 10.66 9.25 8.38
CA ARG A 260 9.36 8.81 8.90
C ARG A 260 9.21 7.30 8.73
N THR A 261 8.33 6.70 9.51
CA THR A 261 7.92 5.30 9.35
C THR A 261 6.81 5.19 8.29
N PHE A 262 6.52 3.97 7.84
CA PHE A 262 5.29 3.72 7.07
C PHE A 262 4.06 3.75 7.99
N GLY A 263 4.20 3.39 9.27
CA GLY A 263 3.11 3.39 10.25
C GLY A 263 2.75 4.77 10.84
N GLU A 264 2.12 4.73 12.01
CA GLU A 264 1.57 5.87 12.74
C GLU A 264 2.61 6.82 13.36
N GLY A 265 3.81 6.30 13.65
CA GLY A 265 4.88 7.02 14.35
C GLY A 265 4.51 7.47 15.76
N ASP A 266 5.36 8.26 16.40
CA ASP A 266 5.26 8.55 17.84
C ASP A 266 4.42 9.80 18.21
N SER A 267 3.74 10.42 17.25
CA SER A 267 3.14 11.76 17.44
C SER A 267 1.64 11.83 17.17
N TRP A 268 0.99 10.70 16.92
CA TRP A 268 -0.42 10.65 16.54
C TRP A 268 -1.34 11.17 17.65
N GLU A 269 -0.99 11.06 18.94
CA GLU A 269 -1.88 11.52 20.02
C GLU A 269 -2.14 13.03 19.98
N SER A 270 -1.15 13.79 19.48
CA SER A 270 -1.21 15.25 19.39
C SER A 270 -2.07 15.78 18.24
N LEU A 271 -2.44 14.91 17.29
CA LEU A 271 -3.21 15.28 16.11
C LEU A 271 -4.66 15.65 16.46
N ARG A 272 -5.21 16.57 15.65
CA ARG A 272 -6.62 16.97 15.70
C ARG A 272 -7.35 16.38 14.50
N LEU A 273 -8.50 15.74 14.75
CA LEU A 273 -9.41 15.20 13.74
C LEU A 273 -10.37 16.28 13.23
#